data_AF-A0A938AN17-F1
#
_entry.id   AF-A0A938AN17-F1
#
_cell.length_a   1.000
_cell.length_b   1.000
_cell.length_c   1.000
_cell.angle_alpha   90.00
_cell.angle_beta   90.00
_cell.angle_gamma   90.00
#
_symmetry.space_group_name_H-M   'P 1'
#
loop_
_entity.id
_entity.type
_entity.pdbx_description
1 polymer ?
#
loop_
_entity_poly.entity_id
_entity_poly.type
_entity_poly.pdbx_seq_one_letter_code
_entity_poly.pdbx_strand_id
1 'polypeptide(L)'
;MPEKRPIRNRLNDLAPRDWLKFQKSWFVHDPPRRRKDVLRHPGKFPETLAQEFVTFFTKAGERVLDPMVGTGSTVVACLRTGRHAVGVELNPEYADLARAVVGEERTRLGSASDGLQADILTADASDLVQLGLPVFDYLLTSPPYWDMLHARGAETQHRRRSAPDLDVTYSGHPADLGNIREYPEFVNRLVSIYAGLQPLLRHGAYLTVIVKNVKKGGRIYPLAWDLAAALGQIYTLKDERIWCQDDIRLAPYGLGNAWVSNTHHHYCLQFRNEP
;
A
#
# COMPACT_ATOMS: atom_id res chain seq x y z
N MET A 1 40.89 -18.39 16.88
CA MET A 1 39.74 -17.51 17.13
C MET A 1 38.48 -18.37 17.05
N PRO A 2 37.52 -18.27 17.98
CA PRO A 2 36.29 -19.03 17.86
C PRO A 2 35.54 -18.58 16.59
N GLU A 3 35.17 -19.53 15.73
CA GLU A 3 34.32 -19.26 14.58
C GLU A 3 33.03 -18.61 15.06
N LYS A 4 32.73 -17.40 14.57
CA LYS A 4 31.48 -16.72 14.87
C LYS A 4 30.34 -17.58 14.34
N ARG A 5 29.45 -18.02 15.23
CA ARG A 5 28.25 -18.79 14.87
C ARG A 5 27.47 -18.04 13.78
N PRO A 6 27.10 -18.69 12.66
CA PRO A 6 26.42 -18.00 11.57
C PRO A 6 25.07 -17.46 12.03
N ILE A 7 24.81 -16.17 11.74
CA ILE A 7 23.54 -15.51 12.06
C ILE A 7 22.46 -16.11 11.14
N ARG A 8 21.46 -16.77 11.73
CA ARG A 8 20.29 -17.25 10.98
C ARG A 8 19.20 -16.17 10.97
N ASN A 9 18.99 -15.55 9.82
CA ASN A 9 17.91 -14.59 9.62
C ASN A 9 16.55 -15.30 9.55
N ARG A 10 15.70 -15.02 10.54
CA ARG A 10 14.36 -15.62 10.66
C ARG A 10 13.28 -14.79 9.95
N LEU A 11 13.55 -13.53 9.63
CA LEU A 11 12.55 -12.62 9.05
C LEU A 11 12.51 -12.73 7.52
N ASN A 12 13.68 -12.77 6.88
CA ASN A 12 13.77 -12.80 5.41
C ASN A 12 15.01 -13.58 4.94
N ASP A 13 15.19 -13.61 3.62
CA ASP A 13 16.29 -14.33 2.94
C ASP A 13 17.35 -13.35 2.37
N LEU A 14 17.40 -12.11 2.88
CA LEU A 14 18.34 -11.10 2.41
C LEU A 14 19.77 -11.33 2.92
N ALA A 15 20.73 -10.95 2.09
CA ALA A 15 22.12 -10.79 2.53
C ALA A 15 22.22 -9.65 3.56
N PRO A 16 23.16 -9.71 4.53
CA PRO A 16 23.31 -8.67 5.55
C PRO A 16 23.47 -7.25 5.00
N ARG A 17 24.11 -7.10 3.84
CA ARG A 17 24.29 -5.80 3.18
C ARG A 17 22.95 -5.17 2.80
N ASP A 18 22.05 -5.95 2.20
CA ASP A 18 20.78 -5.43 1.70
C ASP A 18 19.79 -5.25 2.86
N TRP A 19 19.91 -6.05 3.92
CA TRP A 19 19.25 -5.78 5.21
C TRP A 19 19.64 -4.40 5.77
N LEU A 20 20.94 -4.10 5.87
CA LEU A 20 21.43 -2.83 6.41
C LEU A 20 20.97 -1.64 5.56
N LYS A 21 20.94 -1.78 4.23
CA LYS A 21 20.42 -0.75 3.33
C LYS A 21 18.95 -0.45 3.61
N PHE A 22 18.15 -1.49 3.83
CA PHE A 22 16.75 -1.32 4.15
C PHE A 22 16.61 -0.49 5.42
N GLN A 23 17.40 -0.66 6.48
CA GLN A 23 17.22 0.05 7.77
C GLN A 23 17.27 1.60 7.77
N LYS A 24 17.53 2.27 6.65
CA LYS A 24 17.44 3.74 6.57
C LYS A 24 16.02 4.23 6.87
N SER A 25 15.89 5.26 7.72
CA SER A 25 14.59 5.86 8.08
C SER A 25 13.93 6.62 6.92
N TRP A 26 14.68 6.94 5.86
CA TRP A 26 14.14 7.52 4.63
C TRP A 26 14.87 6.96 3.41
N PHE A 27 14.19 6.99 2.26
CA PHE A 27 14.73 6.49 1.01
C PHE A 27 14.06 7.14 -0.19
N VAL A 28 14.76 7.15 -1.32
CA VAL A 28 14.21 7.46 -2.64
C VAL A 28 14.04 6.15 -3.38
N HIS A 29 12.91 5.99 -4.06
CA HIS A 29 12.64 4.84 -4.92
C HIS A 29 12.31 5.33 -6.32
N ASP A 30 13.20 5.06 -7.27
CA ASP A 30 13.03 5.39 -8.68
C ASP A 30 12.60 4.13 -9.45
N PRO A 31 11.29 3.92 -9.67
CA PRO A 31 10.83 2.74 -10.36
C PRO A 31 11.22 2.80 -11.85
N PRO A 32 11.56 1.66 -12.47
CA PRO A 32 11.83 1.64 -13.90
C PRO A 32 10.62 2.19 -14.67
N ARG A 33 10.89 2.95 -15.74
CA ARG A 33 9.85 3.56 -16.58
C ARG A 33 8.84 2.49 -17.02
N ARG A 34 7.58 2.63 -16.57
CA ARG A 34 6.48 1.75 -17.00
C ARG A 34 6.27 1.89 -18.52
N ARG A 35 6.07 0.78 -19.21
CA ARG A 35 5.77 0.79 -20.66
C ARG A 35 4.43 1.48 -20.91
N LYS A 36 4.32 2.22 -22.02
CA LYS A 36 3.22 3.17 -22.32
C LYS A 36 1.85 2.50 -22.54
N ASP A 37 1.86 1.19 -22.76
CA ASP A 37 0.76 0.28 -23.07
C ASP A 37 0.06 -0.30 -21.83
N VAL A 38 0.69 -0.24 -20.64
CA VAL A 38 0.03 -0.62 -19.39
C VAL A 38 -0.78 0.57 -18.90
N LEU A 39 -2.11 0.45 -18.99
CA LEU A 39 -3.08 1.50 -18.70
C LEU A 39 -2.72 2.35 -17.46
N ARG A 40 -2.88 3.67 -17.66
CA ARG A 40 -2.69 4.73 -16.68
C ARG A 40 -3.73 4.61 -15.57
N HIS A 41 -3.44 3.87 -14.51
CA HIS A 41 -4.24 3.90 -13.29
C HIS A 41 -3.56 4.79 -12.24
N PRO A 42 -4.12 5.98 -11.94
CA PRO A 42 -3.52 6.91 -10.99
C PRO A 42 -3.67 6.41 -9.55
N GLY A 43 -2.64 6.66 -8.72
CA GLY A 43 -2.73 6.51 -7.26
C GLY A 43 -2.01 5.32 -6.62
N LYS A 44 -1.44 4.39 -7.40
CA LYS A 44 -0.76 3.20 -6.86
C LYS A 44 0.72 3.39 -6.56
N PHE A 45 1.23 2.75 -5.51
CA PHE A 45 2.67 2.60 -5.34
C PHE A 45 3.28 1.67 -6.41
N PRO A 46 4.57 1.80 -6.74
CA PRO A 46 5.24 0.93 -7.70
C PRO A 46 5.30 -0.53 -7.25
N GLU A 47 5.15 -1.46 -8.19
CA GLU A 47 5.32 -2.91 -7.94
C GLU A 47 6.73 -3.22 -7.43
N THR A 48 7.74 -2.43 -7.84
CA THR A 48 9.11 -2.56 -7.35
C THR A 48 9.25 -2.08 -5.91
N LEU A 49 8.50 -1.06 -5.49
CA LEU A 49 8.48 -0.63 -4.09
C LEU A 49 7.88 -1.72 -3.20
N ALA A 50 6.77 -2.31 -3.66
CA ALA A 50 6.13 -3.41 -2.95
C ALA A 50 7.05 -4.64 -2.83
N GLN A 51 7.86 -4.95 -3.85
CA GLN A 51 8.85 -6.03 -3.79
C GLN A 51 9.89 -5.82 -2.69
N GLU A 52 10.35 -4.57 -2.45
CA GLU A 52 11.30 -4.28 -1.37
C GLU A 52 10.71 -4.62 0.00
N PHE A 53 9.48 -4.16 0.25
CA PHE A 53 8.76 -4.41 1.48
C PHE A 53 8.42 -5.89 1.69
N VAL A 54 7.86 -6.55 0.66
CA VAL A 54 7.56 -7.99 0.70
C VAL A 54 8.83 -8.79 0.97
N THR A 55 9.91 -8.52 0.25
CA THR A 55 11.17 -9.27 0.43
C THR A 55 11.78 -9.03 1.81
N PHE A 56 11.64 -7.83 2.39
CA PHE A 56 12.18 -7.54 3.71
C PHE A 56 11.35 -8.15 4.85
N PHE A 57 10.02 -8.16 4.74
CA PHE A 57 9.16 -8.63 5.83
C PHE A 57 8.72 -10.09 5.72
N THR A 58 9.13 -10.79 4.66
CA THR A 58 8.80 -12.20 4.44
C THR A 58 9.94 -13.05 3.89
N LYS A 59 9.83 -14.36 4.06
CA LYS A 59 10.57 -15.39 3.31
C LYS A 59 9.82 -15.79 2.04
N ALA A 60 10.54 -16.41 1.10
CA ALA A 60 9.88 -17.02 -0.06
C ALA A 60 8.87 -18.11 0.40
N GLY A 61 7.72 -18.18 -0.27
CA GLY A 61 6.63 -19.09 0.08
C GLY A 61 5.71 -18.61 1.22
N GLU A 62 6.01 -17.50 1.89
CA GLU A 62 5.11 -16.91 2.88
C GLU A 62 3.93 -16.17 2.21
N ARG A 63 2.89 -15.88 2.99
CA ARG A 63 1.62 -15.32 2.51
C ARG A 63 1.50 -13.83 2.83
N VAL A 64 1.12 -13.04 1.83
CA VAL A 64 0.92 -11.59 1.95
C VAL A 64 -0.55 -11.23 1.72
N LEU A 65 -1.09 -10.36 2.57
CA LEU A 65 -2.42 -9.79 2.42
C LEU A 65 -2.32 -8.32 1.96
N ASP A 66 -3.15 -7.93 1.00
CA ASP A 66 -3.45 -6.54 0.70
C ASP A 66 -4.97 -6.32 0.75
N PRO A 67 -5.52 -5.70 1.81
CA PRO A 67 -6.96 -5.51 1.96
C PRO A 67 -7.54 -4.42 1.04
N MET A 68 -6.70 -3.64 0.35
CA MET A 68 -7.10 -2.52 -0.51
C MET A 68 -6.22 -2.48 -1.75
N VAL A 69 -6.25 -3.58 -2.52
CA VAL A 69 -5.23 -3.92 -3.51
C VAL A 69 -5.27 -3.01 -4.75
N GLY A 70 -6.38 -2.34 -5.02
CA GLY A 70 -6.55 -1.51 -6.21
C GLY A 70 -6.27 -2.32 -7.47
N THR A 71 -5.22 -1.95 -8.21
CA THR A 71 -4.88 -2.61 -9.49
C THR A 71 -3.91 -3.80 -9.32
N GLY A 72 -3.69 -4.33 -8.11
CA GLY A 72 -2.91 -5.57 -7.93
C GLY A 72 -1.40 -5.42 -7.68
N SER A 73 -0.86 -4.23 -7.40
CA SER A 73 0.60 -4.03 -7.33
C SER A 73 1.30 -4.88 -6.27
N THR A 74 0.68 -5.10 -5.10
CA THR A 74 1.20 -5.99 -4.06
C THR A 74 1.21 -7.45 -4.51
N VAL A 75 0.16 -7.91 -5.17
CA VAL A 75 0.02 -9.29 -5.64
C VAL A 75 1.04 -9.59 -6.75
N VAL A 76 1.24 -8.65 -7.67
CA VAL A 76 2.31 -8.71 -8.68
C VAL A 76 3.69 -8.78 -8.04
N ALA A 77 3.94 -7.97 -7.01
CA ALA A 77 5.21 -7.99 -6.27
C ALA A 77 5.46 -9.35 -5.60
N CYS A 78 4.43 -9.95 -5.01
CA CYS A 78 4.51 -11.27 -4.40
C CYS A 78 4.82 -12.36 -5.43
N LEU A 79 4.14 -12.35 -6.58
CA LEU A 79 4.44 -13.29 -7.67
C LEU A 79 5.89 -13.19 -8.14
N ARG A 80 6.38 -11.97 -8.39
CA ARG A 80 7.78 -11.73 -8.82
C ARG A 80 8.82 -12.18 -7.80
N THR A 81 8.44 -12.23 -6.53
CA THR A 81 9.33 -12.60 -5.43
C THR A 81 9.05 -14.02 -4.91
N GLY A 82 8.12 -14.79 -5.48
CA GLY A 82 7.86 -16.16 -5.03
C GLY A 82 7.10 -16.24 -3.71
N ARG A 83 6.15 -15.34 -3.47
CA ARG A 83 5.25 -15.34 -2.31
C ARG A 83 3.81 -15.61 -2.74
N HIS A 84 3.03 -16.20 -1.84
CA HIS A 84 1.58 -16.30 -2.01
C HIS A 84 0.95 -14.95 -1.65
N ALA A 85 -0.14 -14.59 -2.32
CA ALA A 85 -0.83 -13.35 -2.04
C ALA A 85 -2.35 -13.45 -2.18
N VAL A 86 -3.04 -12.67 -1.35
CA VAL A 86 -4.47 -12.37 -1.50
C VAL A 86 -4.60 -10.86 -1.51
N GLY A 87 -5.16 -10.33 -2.60
CA GLY A 87 -5.57 -8.95 -2.73
C GLY A 87 -7.08 -8.83 -2.64
N VAL A 88 -7.57 -7.77 -1.98
CA VAL A 88 -9.00 -7.50 -1.82
C VAL A 88 -9.30 -6.13 -2.39
N GLU A 89 -10.34 -6.05 -3.19
CA GLU A 89 -10.82 -4.82 -3.79
C GLU A 89 -12.34 -4.75 -3.69
N LEU A 90 -12.86 -3.61 -3.24
CA LEU A 90 -14.29 -3.40 -3.05
C LEU A 90 -15.00 -3.21 -4.40
N ASN A 91 -14.39 -2.44 -5.31
CA ASN A 91 -14.97 -2.16 -6.61
C ASN A 91 -14.73 -3.34 -7.59
N PRO A 92 -15.79 -3.98 -8.12
CA PRO A 92 -15.66 -5.08 -9.07
C PRO A 92 -14.80 -4.77 -10.30
N GLU A 93 -14.90 -3.56 -10.86
CA GLU A 93 -14.15 -3.15 -12.06
C GLU A 93 -12.65 -3.07 -11.78
N TYR A 94 -12.25 -2.51 -10.63
CA TYR A 94 -10.84 -2.49 -10.21
C TYR A 94 -10.34 -3.90 -9.87
N ALA A 95 -11.19 -4.75 -9.28
CA ALA A 95 -10.86 -6.13 -9.01
C ALA A 95 -10.60 -6.93 -10.31
N ASP A 96 -11.44 -6.75 -11.33
CA ASP A 96 -11.27 -7.40 -12.64
C ASP A 96 -10.00 -6.94 -13.35
N LEU A 97 -9.72 -5.64 -13.29
CA LEU A 97 -8.45 -5.09 -13.78
C LEU A 97 -7.25 -5.70 -13.04
N ALA A 98 -7.31 -5.81 -11.71
CA ALA A 98 -6.24 -6.44 -10.94
C ALA A 98 -6.06 -7.91 -11.33
N ARG A 99 -7.14 -8.66 -11.55
CA ARG A 99 -7.07 -10.04 -12.06
C ARG A 99 -6.37 -10.12 -13.42
N ALA A 100 -6.70 -9.22 -14.34
CA ALA A 100 -6.05 -9.15 -15.66
C ALA A 100 -4.54 -8.88 -15.53
N VAL A 101 -4.15 -7.87 -14.75
CA VAL A 101 -2.74 -7.53 -14.50
C VAL A 101 -1.98 -8.70 -13.86
N VAL A 102 -2.58 -9.37 -12.87
CA VAL A 102 -1.99 -10.55 -12.21
C VAL A 102 -1.86 -11.72 -13.19
N GLY A 103 -2.86 -11.95 -14.04
CA GLY A 103 -2.85 -13.00 -15.07
C GLY A 103 -1.78 -12.79 -16.14
N GLU A 104 -1.62 -11.55 -16.63
CA GLU A 104 -0.54 -11.18 -17.54
C GLU A 104 0.83 -11.40 -16.91
N GLU A 105 1.00 -11.00 -15.65
CA GLU A 105 2.24 -11.18 -14.92
C GLU A 105 2.59 -12.66 -14.69
N ARG A 106 1.60 -13.51 -14.35
CA ARG A 106 1.77 -14.96 -14.27
C ARG A 106 2.25 -15.53 -15.61
N THR A 107 1.60 -15.13 -16.70
CA THR A 107 1.99 -15.56 -18.06
C THR A 107 3.43 -15.16 -18.37
N ARG A 108 3.83 -13.95 -17.97
CA ARG A 108 5.20 -13.44 -18.14
C ARG A 108 6.24 -14.22 -17.32
N LEU A 109 5.88 -14.66 -16.11
CA LEU A 109 6.77 -15.42 -15.23
C LEU A 109 6.85 -16.90 -15.61
N GLY A 110 5.83 -17.45 -16.28
CA GLY A 110 5.78 -18.86 -16.65
C GLY A 110 5.94 -19.75 -15.41
N SER A 111 6.83 -20.75 -15.52
CA SER A 111 7.06 -21.73 -14.46
C SER A 111 7.61 -21.15 -13.15
N ALA A 112 8.16 -19.92 -13.17
CA ALA A 112 8.59 -19.25 -11.95
C ALA A 112 7.41 -18.89 -11.01
N SER A 113 6.18 -18.90 -11.52
CA SER A 113 4.96 -18.64 -10.72
C SER A 113 4.16 -19.91 -10.37
N ASP A 114 4.66 -21.09 -10.76
CA ASP A 114 3.98 -22.35 -10.54
C ASP A 114 3.80 -22.64 -9.04
N GLY A 115 2.60 -23.07 -8.66
CA GLY A 115 2.26 -23.38 -7.26
C GLY A 115 2.03 -22.15 -6.36
N LEU A 116 2.31 -20.92 -6.83
CA LEU A 116 2.00 -19.71 -6.06
C LEU A 116 0.51 -19.38 -6.16
N GLN A 117 -0.10 -19.08 -5.01
CA GLN A 117 -1.44 -18.51 -4.91
C GLN A 117 -1.36 -16.99 -5.08
N ALA A 118 -2.24 -16.40 -5.89
CA ALA A 118 -2.24 -14.95 -6.14
C ALA A 118 -3.66 -14.56 -6.55
N ASP A 119 -4.51 -14.43 -5.55
CA ASP A 119 -5.95 -14.30 -5.74
C ASP A 119 -6.38 -12.85 -5.54
N ILE A 120 -7.36 -12.42 -6.32
CA ILE A 120 -8.04 -11.13 -6.15
C ILE A 120 -9.49 -11.41 -5.77
N LEU A 121 -9.88 -10.99 -4.57
CA LEU A 121 -11.23 -11.10 -4.05
C LEU A 121 -11.96 -9.77 -4.26
N THR A 122 -13.18 -9.85 -4.77
CA THR A 122 -14.09 -8.70 -4.82
C THR A 122 -14.94 -8.71 -3.56
N ALA A 123 -14.58 -7.92 -2.55
CA ALA A 123 -15.21 -7.94 -1.23
C ALA A 123 -14.93 -6.66 -0.42
N ASP A 124 -15.70 -6.42 0.64
CA ASP A 124 -15.36 -5.44 1.67
C ASP A 124 -14.27 -6.01 2.58
N ALA A 125 -13.19 -5.25 2.77
CA ALA A 125 -12.10 -5.60 3.67
C ALA A 125 -12.55 -5.83 5.13
N SER A 126 -13.68 -5.25 5.53
CA SER A 126 -14.29 -5.40 6.85
C SER A 126 -14.80 -6.83 7.11
N ASP A 127 -15.09 -7.59 6.05
CA ASP A 127 -15.73 -8.92 6.16
C ASP A 127 -14.73 -10.08 6.02
N LEU A 128 -13.43 -9.81 5.83
CA LEU A 128 -12.45 -10.83 5.45
C LEU A 128 -12.27 -11.97 6.47
N VAL A 129 -12.47 -11.69 7.76
CA VAL A 129 -12.39 -12.73 8.81
C VAL A 129 -13.47 -13.79 8.61
N GLN A 130 -14.62 -13.43 8.03
CA GLN A 130 -15.76 -14.32 7.83
C GLN A 130 -15.56 -15.24 6.61
N LEU A 131 -14.60 -14.93 5.74
CA LEU A 131 -14.33 -15.68 4.50
C LEU A 131 -13.48 -16.94 4.71
N GLY A 132 -13.05 -17.23 5.94
CA GLY A 132 -12.25 -18.44 6.25
C GLY A 132 -10.87 -18.44 5.59
N LEU A 133 -10.27 -17.24 5.41
CA LEU A 133 -8.95 -17.08 4.80
C LEU A 133 -7.85 -17.68 5.70
N PRO A 134 -6.71 -18.10 5.10
CA PRO A 134 -5.56 -18.53 5.88
C PRO A 134 -4.98 -17.37 6.69
N VAL A 135 -4.15 -17.70 7.68
CA VAL A 135 -3.31 -16.71 8.36
C VAL A 135 -2.18 -16.25 7.44
N PHE A 136 -1.89 -14.96 7.45
CA PHE A 136 -0.88 -14.27 6.66
C PHE A 136 0.35 -13.91 7.50
N ASP A 137 1.50 -13.86 6.83
CA ASP A 137 2.80 -13.55 7.43
C ASP A 137 3.12 -12.05 7.40
N TYR A 138 2.47 -11.33 6.49
CA TYR A 138 2.69 -9.91 6.25
C TYR A 138 1.45 -9.25 5.62
N LEU A 139 1.21 -7.99 5.98
CA LEU A 139 0.21 -7.13 5.33
C LEU A 139 0.90 -5.92 4.71
N LEU A 140 0.66 -5.67 3.43
CA LEU A 140 1.14 -4.46 2.74
C LEU A 140 -0.02 -3.82 2.00
N THR A 141 -0.22 -2.52 2.22
CA THR A 141 -1.33 -1.81 1.58
C THR A 141 -1.11 -0.31 1.50
N SER A 142 -1.96 0.36 0.72
CA SER A 142 -2.10 1.81 0.65
C SER A 142 -3.59 2.14 0.63
N PRO A 143 -4.16 2.65 1.74
CA PRO A 143 -5.58 2.96 1.79
C PRO A 143 -5.95 4.13 0.87
N PRO A 144 -7.24 4.31 0.55
CA PRO A 144 -7.71 5.49 -0.15
C PRO A 144 -7.41 6.76 0.65
N TYR A 145 -7.10 7.86 -0.04
CA TYR A 145 -6.78 9.15 0.58
C TYR A 145 -8.05 9.96 0.89
N TRP A 146 -8.97 9.39 1.67
CA TRP A 146 -10.26 10.01 2.02
C TRP A 146 -11.04 10.46 0.77
N ASP A 147 -11.75 11.59 0.84
CA ASP A 147 -12.57 12.15 -0.26
C ASP A 147 -11.76 13.02 -1.25
N MET A 148 -10.43 12.87 -1.29
CA MET A 148 -9.55 13.71 -2.11
C MET A 148 -9.88 13.68 -3.62
N LEU A 149 -10.53 12.63 -4.13
CA LEU A 149 -10.99 12.59 -5.53
C LEU A 149 -12.16 13.55 -5.81
N HIS A 150 -12.94 13.91 -4.78
CA HIS A 150 -14.01 14.89 -4.88
C HIS A 150 -13.50 16.34 -4.75
N ALA A 151 -12.25 16.55 -4.35
CA ALA A 151 -11.67 17.89 -4.18
C ALA A 151 -11.46 18.57 -5.55
N ARG A 152 -12.12 19.72 -5.74
CA ARG A 152 -11.90 20.59 -6.91
C ARG A 152 -10.58 21.35 -6.75
N GLY A 153 -9.50 20.86 -7.34
CA GLY A 153 -8.19 21.52 -7.40
C GLY A 153 -7.65 21.65 -8.83
N ALA A 154 -6.62 22.48 -9.03
CA ALA A 154 -6.00 22.70 -10.33
C ALA A 154 -5.39 21.41 -10.94
N GLU A 155 -4.95 20.46 -10.10
CA GLU A 155 -4.54 19.12 -10.55
C GLU A 155 -5.71 18.31 -11.13
N THR A 156 -6.91 18.43 -10.54
CA THR A 156 -8.14 17.79 -11.03
C THR A 156 -8.49 18.31 -12.43
N GLN A 157 -8.19 19.57 -12.73
CA GLN A 157 -8.50 20.20 -14.03
C GLN A 157 -7.52 19.75 -15.14
N HIS A 158 -6.25 19.54 -14.82
CA HIS A 158 -5.27 18.99 -15.78
C HIS A 158 -5.42 17.48 -15.97
N ARG A 159 -5.76 16.71 -14.91
CA ARG A 159 -6.09 15.28 -15.00
C ARG A 159 -7.37 15.03 -15.81
N ARG A 160 -8.43 15.81 -15.60
CA ARG A 160 -9.69 15.73 -16.38
C ARG A 160 -9.49 15.99 -17.88
N ARG A 161 -8.52 16.83 -18.25
CA ARG A 161 -8.19 17.11 -19.67
C ARG A 161 -7.36 16.01 -20.33
N SER A 162 -6.70 15.16 -19.56
CA SER A 162 -5.70 14.20 -20.06
C SER A 162 -6.22 12.76 -20.15
N ALA A 163 -7.38 12.46 -19.55
CA ALA A 163 -8.08 11.19 -19.64
C ALA A 163 -9.57 11.41 -19.25
N PRO A 164 -10.50 11.44 -20.23
CA PRO A 164 -11.93 11.61 -19.98
C PRO A 164 -12.56 10.48 -19.14
N ASP A 165 -11.98 9.28 -19.18
CA ASP A 165 -12.47 8.06 -18.51
C ASP A 165 -11.87 7.83 -17.10
N LEU A 166 -11.21 8.83 -16.51
CA LEU A 166 -10.81 8.71 -15.11
C LEU A 166 -12.01 8.99 -14.22
N ASP A 167 -12.67 7.92 -13.81
CA ASP A 167 -13.72 7.94 -12.81
C ASP A 167 -13.17 8.61 -11.54
N VAL A 168 -13.67 9.82 -11.25
CA VAL A 168 -13.28 10.65 -10.10
C VAL A 168 -14.10 10.28 -8.85
N THR A 169 -14.72 9.11 -8.90
CA THR A 169 -15.53 8.45 -7.89
C THR A 169 -15.02 7.01 -7.81
N TYR A 170 -14.46 6.59 -6.68
CA TYR A 170 -13.97 5.21 -6.55
C TYR A 170 -15.11 4.21 -6.72
N SER A 171 -16.29 4.47 -6.16
CA SER A 171 -17.56 3.79 -6.43
C SER A 171 -18.74 4.50 -5.71
N GLY A 172 -19.98 4.18 -6.11
CA GLY A 172 -21.18 4.55 -5.35
C GLY A 172 -21.49 3.63 -4.15
N HIS A 173 -20.59 2.71 -3.80
CA HIS A 173 -20.84 1.69 -2.79
C HIS A 173 -20.88 2.30 -1.37
N PRO A 174 -21.82 1.92 -0.49
CA PRO A 174 -21.94 2.50 0.85
C PRO A 174 -20.72 2.22 1.75
N ALA A 175 -20.01 1.12 1.51
CA ALA A 175 -18.78 0.78 2.22
C ALA A 175 -17.51 1.46 1.66
N ASP A 176 -17.62 2.21 0.57
CA ASP A 176 -16.48 2.92 0.00
C ASP A 176 -16.05 4.06 0.92
N LEU A 177 -14.82 3.97 1.41
CA LEU A 177 -14.22 4.97 2.30
C LEU A 177 -14.12 6.36 1.65
N GLY A 178 -14.09 6.44 0.32
CA GLY A 178 -14.10 7.70 -0.43
C GLY A 178 -15.40 8.48 -0.29
N ASN A 179 -16.50 7.82 0.10
CA ASN A 179 -17.81 8.45 0.29
C ASN A 179 -17.97 9.12 1.66
N ILE A 180 -17.05 8.88 2.60
CA ILE A 180 -17.09 9.45 3.95
C ILE A 180 -16.67 10.92 3.89
N ARG A 181 -17.53 11.83 4.36
CA ARG A 181 -17.30 13.29 4.27
C ARG A 181 -16.61 13.89 5.49
N GLU A 182 -16.67 13.21 6.64
CA GLU A 182 -16.09 13.70 7.88
C GLU A 182 -14.76 12.97 8.14
N TYR A 183 -13.69 13.72 8.33
CA TYR A 183 -12.35 13.16 8.48
C TYR A 183 -12.21 12.19 9.67
N PRO A 184 -12.73 12.52 10.89
CA PRO A 184 -12.65 11.60 12.01
C PRO A 184 -13.40 10.28 11.75
N GLU A 185 -14.54 10.33 11.06
CA GLU A 185 -15.31 9.14 10.69
C GLU A 185 -14.51 8.26 9.72
N PHE A 186 -13.84 8.88 8.73
CA PHE A 186 -12.97 8.18 7.80
C PHE A 186 -11.82 7.46 8.52
N VAL A 187 -11.11 8.15 9.41
CA VAL A 187 -10.03 7.55 10.21
C VAL A 187 -10.57 6.39 11.05
N ASN A 188 -11.69 6.59 11.75
CA ASN A 188 -12.28 5.56 12.61
C ASN A 188 -12.70 4.31 11.80
N ARG A 189 -13.30 4.49 10.63
CA ARG A 189 -13.67 3.37 9.76
C ARG A 189 -12.44 2.62 9.25
N LEU A 190 -11.41 3.34 8.82
CA LEU A 190 -10.16 2.75 8.35
C LEU A 190 -9.43 1.98 9.47
N VAL A 191 -9.36 2.54 10.67
CA VAL A 191 -8.81 1.85 11.86
C VAL A 191 -9.63 0.61 12.19
N SER A 192 -10.96 0.68 12.12
CA SER A 192 -11.83 -0.48 12.39
C SER A 192 -11.60 -1.63 11.41
N ILE A 193 -11.38 -1.33 10.13
CA ILE A 193 -11.01 -2.32 9.12
C ILE A 193 -9.70 -3.00 9.52
N TYR A 194 -8.63 -2.23 9.74
CA TYR A 194 -7.33 -2.79 10.10
C TYR A 194 -7.34 -3.55 11.43
N ALA A 195 -8.12 -3.11 12.41
CA ALA A 195 -8.34 -3.82 13.66
C ALA A 195 -8.98 -5.19 13.42
N GLY A 196 -9.99 -5.25 12.55
CA GLY A 196 -10.66 -6.48 12.15
C GLY A 196 -9.75 -7.48 11.45
N LEU A 197 -8.65 -7.03 10.82
CA LEU A 197 -7.68 -7.92 10.15
C LEU A 197 -6.69 -8.58 11.10
N GLN A 198 -6.61 -8.15 12.37
CA GLN A 198 -5.64 -8.68 13.34
C GLN A 198 -5.64 -10.22 13.46
N PRO A 199 -6.80 -10.91 13.48
CA PRO A 199 -6.85 -12.37 13.55
C PRO A 199 -6.33 -13.08 12.29
N LEU A 200 -6.28 -12.39 11.15
CA LEU A 200 -5.75 -12.93 9.90
C LEU A 200 -4.22 -12.81 9.83
N LEU A 201 -3.57 -12.14 10.77
CA LEU A 201 -2.13 -12.00 10.82
C LEU A 201 -1.55 -12.92 11.88
N ARG A 202 -0.47 -13.65 11.58
CA ARG A 202 0.20 -14.44 12.63
C ARG A 202 0.74 -13.52 13.72
N HIS A 203 0.86 -14.03 14.94
CA HIS A 203 1.53 -13.28 16.00
C HIS A 203 2.96 -12.92 15.57
N GLY A 204 3.34 -11.65 15.77
CA GLY A 204 4.62 -11.09 15.38
C GLY A 204 4.80 -10.84 13.87
N ALA A 205 3.76 -11.04 13.05
CA ALA A 205 3.72 -10.58 11.65
C ALA A 205 3.86 -9.06 11.56
N TYR A 206 4.36 -8.56 10.45
CA TYR A 206 4.43 -7.12 10.20
C TYR A 206 3.25 -6.64 9.35
N LEU A 207 2.95 -5.35 9.47
CA LEU A 207 1.96 -4.63 8.68
C LEU A 207 2.62 -3.34 8.20
N THR A 208 2.61 -3.09 6.91
CA THR A 208 3.03 -1.82 6.31
C THR A 208 1.85 -1.08 5.70
N VAL A 209 1.60 0.13 6.19
CA VAL A 209 0.61 1.04 5.63
C VAL A 209 1.33 2.20 4.95
N ILE A 210 1.22 2.30 3.63
CA ILE A 210 1.79 3.40 2.85
C ILE A 210 0.73 4.48 2.71
N VAL A 211 0.99 5.67 3.26
CA VAL A 211 0.00 6.75 3.34
C VAL A 211 0.64 8.14 3.25
N LYS A 212 -0.16 9.15 2.96
CA LYS A 212 0.20 10.57 2.86
C LYS A 212 -0.73 11.37 3.75
N ASN A 213 -0.20 12.45 4.31
CA ASN A 213 -1.05 13.47 4.91
C ASN A 213 -1.89 14.14 3.83
N VAL A 214 -3.15 14.44 4.16
CA VAL A 214 -4.13 14.96 3.22
C VAL A 214 -4.14 16.49 3.29
N LYS A 215 -4.19 17.17 2.13
CA LYS A 215 -4.29 18.63 2.03
C LYS A 215 -5.63 19.01 1.41
N LYS A 216 -6.50 19.68 2.18
CA LYS A 216 -7.84 20.06 1.73
C LYS A 216 -8.26 21.38 2.37
N GLY A 217 -8.78 22.31 1.56
CA GLY A 217 -9.28 23.61 2.04
C GLY A 217 -8.23 24.44 2.79
N GLY A 218 -6.96 24.39 2.38
CA GLY A 218 -5.85 25.09 3.03
C GLY A 218 -5.39 24.47 4.36
N ARG A 219 -5.96 23.32 4.75
CA ARG A 219 -5.62 22.59 5.98
C ARG A 219 -4.86 21.30 5.65
N ILE A 220 -3.94 20.92 6.54
CA ILE A 220 -3.30 19.60 6.54
C ILE A 220 -4.05 18.72 7.55
N TYR A 221 -4.44 17.54 7.09
CA TYR A 221 -4.97 16.45 7.90
C TYR A 221 -3.86 15.41 8.06
N PRO A 222 -3.35 15.18 9.29
CA PRO A 222 -2.16 14.37 9.52
C PRO A 222 -2.47 12.87 9.52
N LEU A 223 -3.06 12.38 8.43
CA LEU A 223 -3.55 11.00 8.30
C LEU A 223 -2.52 9.93 8.70
N ALA A 224 -1.25 10.11 8.33
CA ALA A 224 -0.22 9.16 8.73
C ALA A 224 -0.06 9.07 10.25
N TRP A 225 -0.10 10.22 10.94
CA TRP A 225 0.08 10.28 12.38
C TRP A 225 -1.16 9.86 13.15
N ASP A 226 -2.34 10.23 12.65
CA ASP A 226 -3.61 9.79 13.25
C ASP A 226 -3.76 8.27 13.15
N LEU A 227 -3.38 7.67 12.01
CA LEU A 227 -3.32 6.21 11.86
C LEU A 227 -2.25 5.58 12.75
N ALA A 228 -1.04 6.16 12.82
CA ALA A 228 0.03 5.68 13.68
C ALA A 228 -0.39 5.63 15.16
N ALA A 229 -1.02 6.70 15.65
CA ALA A 229 -1.51 6.78 17.02
C ALA A 229 -2.64 5.80 17.31
N ALA A 230 -3.63 5.70 16.41
CA ALA A 230 -4.80 4.84 16.61
C ALA A 230 -4.48 3.35 16.46
N LEU A 231 -3.79 2.97 15.38
CA LEU A 231 -3.36 1.58 15.17
C LEU A 231 -2.29 1.15 16.16
N GLY A 232 -1.50 2.10 16.69
CA GLY A 232 -0.54 1.87 17.76
C GLY A 232 -1.14 1.36 19.08
N GLN A 233 -2.47 1.48 19.25
CA GLN A 233 -3.20 0.89 20.40
C GLN A 233 -3.62 -0.57 20.18
N ILE A 234 -3.48 -1.07 18.95
CA ILE A 234 -3.95 -2.40 18.51
C ILE A 234 -2.76 -3.27 18.10
N TYR A 235 -1.82 -2.65 17.41
CA TYR A 235 -0.54 -3.19 16.97
C TYR A 235 0.59 -2.38 17.58
N THR A 236 1.78 -2.95 17.71
CA THR A 236 2.94 -2.15 18.10
C THR A 236 3.52 -1.41 16.89
N LEU A 237 3.51 -0.07 16.90
CA LEU A 237 4.27 0.74 15.93
C LEU A 237 5.78 0.52 16.12
N LYS A 238 6.49 0.15 15.06
CA LYS A 238 7.93 -0.16 15.07
C LYS A 238 8.78 0.88 14.35
N ASP A 239 8.26 1.49 13.30
CA ASP A 239 9.00 2.45 12.47
C ASP A 239 8.03 3.30 11.62
N GLU A 240 8.51 4.47 11.18
CA GLU A 240 7.84 5.34 10.22
C GLU A 240 8.81 5.76 9.12
N ARG A 241 8.98 4.88 8.13
CA ARG A 241 9.93 5.18 7.04
C ARG A 241 9.36 6.22 6.10
N ILE A 242 10.22 7.08 5.56
CA ILE A 242 9.81 8.13 4.62
C ILE A 242 10.26 7.77 3.20
N TRP A 243 9.29 7.49 2.33
CA TRP A 243 9.54 7.35 0.90
C TRP A 243 9.50 8.73 0.24
N CYS A 244 10.66 9.26 -0.13
CA CYS A 244 10.83 10.52 -0.83
C CYS A 244 10.70 10.35 -2.35
N GLN A 245 10.06 11.31 -3.00
CA GLN A 245 9.86 11.40 -4.44
C GLN A 245 10.55 12.66 -4.98
N ASP A 246 11.83 12.54 -5.35
CA ASP A 246 12.64 13.64 -5.88
C ASP A 246 12.48 13.84 -7.40
N ASP A 247 11.64 13.03 -8.03
CA ASP A 247 11.28 13.07 -9.45
C ASP A 247 10.05 13.95 -9.75
N ILE A 248 9.35 14.43 -8.71
CA ILE A 248 8.17 15.30 -8.84
C ILE A 248 8.60 16.77 -8.92
N ARG A 249 8.08 17.47 -9.95
CA ARG A 249 8.35 18.90 -10.15
C ARG A 249 7.70 19.75 -9.04
N LEU A 250 8.44 20.74 -8.56
CA LEU A 250 7.93 21.75 -7.64
C LEU A 250 6.90 22.64 -8.34
N ALA A 251 5.80 22.91 -7.66
CA ALA A 251 4.85 23.94 -8.02
C ALA A 251 5.01 25.16 -7.09
N PRO A 252 4.88 26.40 -7.60
CA PRO A 252 5.03 27.62 -6.82
C PRO A 252 3.74 27.92 -6.01
N TYR A 253 3.26 26.95 -5.23
CA TYR A 253 2.02 27.11 -4.48
C TYR A 253 2.13 28.24 -3.46
N GLY A 254 1.14 29.14 -3.47
CA GLY A 254 1.06 30.24 -2.53
C GLY A 254 2.07 31.38 -2.73
N LEU A 255 2.93 31.31 -3.77
CA LEU A 255 3.90 32.37 -4.07
C LEU A 255 3.20 33.73 -4.22
N GLY A 256 3.60 34.70 -3.38
CA GLY A 256 3.02 36.05 -3.36
C GLY A 256 1.73 36.20 -2.53
N ASN A 257 1.25 35.15 -1.84
CA ASN A 257 0.01 35.21 -1.07
C ASN A 257 0.08 34.47 0.29
N ALA A 258 0.48 33.20 0.32
CA ALA A 258 0.44 32.38 1.55
C ALA A 258 1.46 31.23 1.52
N TRP A 259 1.79 30.66 2.68
CA TRP A 259 2.61 29.44 2.73
C TRP A 259 1.79 28.22 2.29
N VAL A 260 2.24 27.54 1.24
CA VAL A 260 1.71 26.26 0.81
C VAL A 260 2.87 25.34 0.43
N SER A 261 3.05 24.25 1.17
CA SER A 261 4.15 23.32 0.90
C SER A 261 3.87 22.43 -0.31
N ASN A 262 4.92 22.00 -1.00
CA ASN A 262 4.87 20.82 -1.85
C ASN A 262 5.00 19.57 -0.96
N THR A 263 4.21 18.52 -1.23
CA THR A 263 4.34 17.23 -0.49
C THR A 263 4.84 16.17 -1.46
N HIS A 264 6.08 15.73 -1.24
CA HIS A 264 6.79 14.80 -2.12
C HIS A 264 7.26 13.56 -1.38
N HIS A 265 6.52 13.14 -0.36
CA HIS A 265 6.85 11.94 0.38
C HIS A 265 5.60 11.18 0.79
N HIS A 266 5.75 9.89 1.02
CA HIS A 266 4.79 9.04 1.72
C HIS A 266 5.41 8.55 3.03
N TYR A 267 4.57 8.30 4.01
CA TYR A 267 4.90 7.56 5.22
C TYR A 267 4.64 6.08 4.95
N CYS A 268 5.63 5.23 5.22
CA CYS A 268 5.50 3.78 5.23
C CYS A 268 5.52 3.32 6.69
N LEU A 269 4.37 3.38 7.33
CA LEU A 269 4.19 3.03 8.74
C LEU A 269 4.38 1.53 8.92
N GLN A 270 5.25 1.13 9.83
CA GLN A 270 5.57 -0.26 10.13
C GLN A 270 5.01 -0.65 11.48
N PHE A 271 4.03 -1.53 11.48
CA PHE A 271 3.45 -2.11 12.68
C PHE A 271 3.82 -3.57 12.82
N ARG A 272 3.67 -4.11 14.03
CA ARG A 272 3.82 -5.53 14.31
C ARG A 272 2.61 -6.05 15.06
N ASN A 273 2.15 -7.24 14.69
CA ASN A 273 1.02 -7.94 15.32
C ASN A 273 1.40 -8.52 16.68
N GLU A 274 1.62 -7.61 17.62
CA GLU A 274 1.84 -7.85 19.04
C GLU A 274 1.32 -6.63 19.83
N PRO A 275 0.75 -6.85 21.04
CA PRO A 275 0.33 -5.77 21.94
C PRO A 275 1.50 -4.90 22.43
#